data_AF-A0A838CYK4-F1
#
_entry.id   AF-A0A838CYK4-F1
#
_cell.length_a   1.000
_cell.length_b   1.000
_cell.length_c   1.000
_cell.angle_alpha   90.00
_cell.angle_beta   90.00
_cell.angle_gamma   90.00
#
_symmetry.space_group_name_H-M   'P 1'
#
loop_
_entity.id
_entity.type
_entity.pdbx_description
1 polymer ?
#
loop_
_entity_poly.entity_id
_entity_poly.type
_entity_poly.pdbx_seq_one_letter_code
_entity_poly.pdbx_strand_id
1 'polypeptide(L)'
;AACPADCIRVVAAENTPEHRISAGERYAAVYEINLSRCIFCGYCEVACPFDAITMGQDYEMSDYSRSDLIFTKEMLLAEPLDRTPLRAEGE
;
A
#
# COMPACT_ATOMS: atom_id res chain seq x y z
N ALA A 1 11.74 -3.90 -2.92
CA ALA A 1 12.72 -4.58 -3.79
C ALA A 1 12.10 -5.42 -4.92
N ALA A 2 10.78 -5.62 -5.01
CA ALA A 2 10.16 -6.37 -6.10
C ALA A 2 9.80 -5.52 -7.35
N CYS A 3 9.71 -4.20 -7.22
CA CYS A 3 9.32 -3.31 -8.31
C CYS A 3 10.44 -3.21 -9.36
N PRO A 4 10.20 -3.62 -10.62
CA PRO A 4 11.22 -3.54 -11.68
C PRO A 4 11.52 -2.11 -12.14
N ALA A 5 10.60 -1.17 -11.90
CA ALA A 5 10.74 0.23 -12.30
C ALA A 5 11.28 1.14 -11.17
N ASP A 6 11.52 0.57 -9.98
CA ASP A 6 11.95 1.29 -8.78
C ASP A 6 11.09 2.55 -8.50
N CYS A 7 9.76 2.37 -8.50
CA CYS A 7 8.78 3.45 -8.35
C CYS A 7 8.14 3.54 -6.96
N ILE A 8 8.51 2.67 -6.02
CA ILE A 8 7.89 2.59 -4.69
C ILE A 8 8.91 3.00 -3.62
N ARG A 9 8.58 4.02 -2.84
CA ARG A 9 9.36 4.46 -1.67
C ARG A 9 8.65 4.07 -0.39
N VAL A 10 9.36 3.40 0.51
CA VAL A 10 8.84 2.97 1.81
C VAL A 10 9.79 3.40 2.92
N VAL A 11 9.26 4.03 3.96
CA VAL A 11 9.97 4.30 5.21
C VAL A 11 9.18 3.66 6.35
N ALA A 12 9.83 2.80 7.11
CA ALA A 12 9.19 2.09 8.22
C ALA A 12 9.38 2.83 9.55
N ALA A 13 8.36 2.81 10.39
CA ALA A 13 8.39 3.23 11.79
C ALA A 13 7.93 2.09 12.72
N GLU A 14 8.17 2.24 14.01
CA GLU A 14 7.84 1.25 15.04
C GLU A 14 6.44 1.50 15.61
N ASN A 15 5.68 0.43 15.81
CA ASN A 15 4.43 0.50 16.56
C ASN A 15 4.72 0.64 18.05
N THR A 16 3.89 1.40 18.75
CA THR A 16 3.92 1.52 20.22
C THR A 16 2.66 0.88 20.81
N PRO A 17 2.62 0.53 22.10
CA PRO A 17 1.41 0.04 22.75
C PRO A 17 0.23 1.02 22.65
N GLU A 18 0.51 2.33 22.67
CA GLU A 18 -0.49 3.40 22.62
C GLU A 18 -0.91 3.76 21.19
N HIS A 19 -0.04 3.55 20.21
CA HIS A 19 -0.29 3.89 18.80
C HIS A 19 0.14 2.73 17.89
N ARG A 20 -0.82 1.84 17.61
CA ARG A 20 -0.64 0.65 16.79
C ARG A 20 -1.39 0.77 15.47
N ILE A 21 -0.65 0.84 14.37
CA ILE A 21 -1.20 0.98 13.01
C ILE A 21 -1.31 -0.36 12.29
N SER A 22 -0.37 -1.27 12.53
CA SER A 22 -0.33 -2.60 11.92
C SER A 22 -0.26 -3.70 12.98
N ALA A 23 -0.58 -4.93 12.59
CA ALA A 23 -0.48 -6.09 13.49
C ALA A 23 0.96 -6.40 13.94
N GLY A 24 1.96 -6.08 13.11
CA GLY A 24 3.38 -6.34 13.42
C GLY A 24 4.03 -5.31 14.34
N GLU A 25 5.34 -5.44 14.55
CA GLU A 25 6.15 -4.47 15.32
C GLU A 25 6.41 -3.17 14.57
N ARG A 26 6.27 -3.17 13.23
CA ARG A 26 6.54 -2.03 12.37
C ARG A 26 5.41 -1.76 11.40
N TYR A 27 5.28 -0.50 11.00
CA TYR A 27 4.33 -0.05 9.98
C TYR A 27 5.03 0.86 8.96
N ALA A 28 4.40 1.02 7.79
CA ALA A 28 4.87 1.98 6.79
C ALA A 28 4.47 3.40 7.21
N ALA A 29 5.45 4.19 7.66
CA ALA A 29 5.25 5.60 7.98
C ALA A 29 5.11 6.42 6.69
N VAL A 30 5.97 6.16 5.71
CA VAL A 30 5.87 6.71 4.36
C VAL A 30 5.66 5.56 3.40
N TYR A 31 4.67 5.70 2.54
CA TYR A 31 4.42 4.80 1.43
C TYR A 31 4.04 5.64 0.22
N GLU A 32 4.95 5.75 -0.75
CA GLU A 32 4.76 6.59 -1.93
C GLU A 32 4.95 5.74 -3.19
N ILE A 33 4.06 5.91 -4.17
CA ILE A 33 4.18 5.28 -5.49
C ILE A 33 4.22 6.38 -6.56
N ASN A 34 5.27 6.38 -7.37
CA ASN A 34 5.33 7.23 -8.55
C ASN A 34 4.64 6.54 -9.73
N LEU A 35 3.41 6.94 -10.02
CA LEU A 35 2.60 6.39 -11.12
C LEU A 35 3.15 6.74 -12.50
N SER A 36 3.90 7.86 -12.64
CA SER A 36 4.55 8.18 -13.91
C SER A 36 5.70 7.24 -14.27
N ARG A 37 6.23 6.50 -13.28
CA ARG A 37 7.27 5.45 -13.46
C ARG A 37 6.71 4.05 -13.40
N CYS A 38 5.54 3.86 -12.78
CA CYS A 38 4.92 2.54 -12.65
C CYS A 38 4.61 1.96 -14.03
N ILE A 39 4.97 0.69 -14.25
CA ILE A 39 4.63 -0.04 -15.48
C ILE A 39 3.46 -1.03 -15.28
N PHE A 40 2.74 -0.92 -14.15
CA PHE A 40 1.55 -1.70 -13.84
C PHE A 40 1.72 -3.22 -13.96
N CYS A 41 2.92 -3.73 -13.66
CA CYS A 41 3.27 -5.16 -13.80
C CYS A 41 2.66 -6.10 -12.74
N GLY A 42 2.10 -5.57 -11.64
CA GLY A 42 1.52 -6.38 -10.56
C GLY A 42 2.52 -7.09 -9.62
N TYR A 43 3.83 -6.91 -9.81
CA TYR A 43 4.82 -7.61 -8.97
C TYR A 43 4.80 -7.20 -7.49
N CYS A 44 4.39 -5.97 -7.19
CA CYS A 44 4.22 -5.51 -5.82
C CYS A 44 3.08 -6.21 -5.08
N GLU A 45 1.99 -6.54 -5.77
CA GLU A 45 0.85 -7.28 -5.23
C GLU A 45 1.26 -8.71 -4.89
N VAL A 46 1.84 -9.43 -5.85
CA VAL A 46 2.29 -10.82 -5.64
C VAL A 46 3.40 -10.92 -4.60
N ALA A 47 4.26 -9.90 -4.50
CA ALA A 47 5.34 -9.89 -3.51
C ALA A 47 4.87 -9.54 -2.09
N CYS A 48 3.65 -9.05 -1.89
CA CYS A 48 3.19 -8.61 -0.58
C CYS A 48 2.76 -9.80 0.28
N PRO A 49 3.44 -10.08 1.41
CA PRO A 49 3.08 -11.22 2.27
C PRO A 49 1.83 -10.99 3.12
N PHE A 50 1.36 -9.74 3.21
CA PHE A 50 0.22 -9.34 4.05
C PHE A 50 -0.98 -8.86 3.23
N ASP A 51 -0.92 -8.97 1.90
CA ASP A 51 -1.98 -8.50 1.00
C ASP A 51 -2.35 -7.02 1.26
N ALA A 52 -1.33 -6.18 1.48
CA ALA A 52 -1.50 -4.77 1.83
C ALA A 52 -1.55 -3.83 0.62
N ILE A 53 -1.20 -4.33 -0.58
CA ILE A 53 -1.26 -3.59 -1.83
C ILE A 53 -1.90 -4.49 -2.89
N THR A 54 -2.93 -3.97 -3.55
CA THR A 54 -3.69 -4.66 -4.58
C THR A 54 -3.91 -3.72 -5.75
N MET A 55 -3.81 -4.22 -6.98
CA MET A 55 -4.10 -3.41 -8.17
C MET A 55 -5.61 -3.20 -8.28
N GLY A 56 -6.04 -1.94 -8.23
CA GLY A 56 -7.42 -1.54 -8.50
C GLY A 56 -7.78 -1.62 -9.99
N GLN A 57 -9.01 -1.21 -10.31
CA GLN A 57 -9.48 -1.09 -11.69
C GLN A 57 -9.55 0.37 -12.17
N ASP A 58 -9.12 1.33 -11.35
CA ASP A 58 -9.08 2.74 -11.74
C ASP A 58 -8.04 2.95 -12.84
N TYR A 59 -8.45 3.57 -13.94
CA TYR A 59 -7.59 3.87 -15.09
C TYR A 59 -7.62 5.34 -15.51
N GLU A 60 -8.59 6.13 -15.05
CA GLU A 60 -8.74 7.56 -15.36
C GLU A 60 -7.94 8.44 -14.38
N MET A 61 -6.65 8.15 -14.22
CA MET A 61 -5.76 8.81 -13.26
C MET A 61 -4.77 9.78 -13.93
N SER A 62 -5.18 10.42 -15.03
CA SER A 62 -4.33 11.39 -15.73
C SER A 62 -4.27 12.72 -14.96
N ASP A 63 -3.08 13.31 -14.92
CA ASP A 63 -2.86 14.63 -14.32
C ASP A 63 -1.88 15.46 -15.18
N TYR A 64 -1.81 16.76 -14.91
CA TYR A 64 -1.05 17.75 -15.67
C TYR A 64 0.39 17.90 -15.17
N SER A 65 0.64 17.63 -13.88
CA SER A 65 1.98 17.70 -13.29
C SER A 65 2.52 16.33 -12.92
N ARG A 66 3.85 16.17 -13.03
CA ARG A 66 4.54 14.96 -12.58
C ARG A 66 4.48 14.77 -11.07
N SER A 67 4.41 15.86 -10.30
CA SER A 67 4.28 15.81 -8.85
C SER A 67 3.00 15.12 -8.41
N ASP A 68 1.93 15.29 -9.19
CA ASP A 68 0.58 14.88 -8.82
C ASP A 68 0.38 13.39 -9.10
N LEU A 69 1.26 12.80 -9.91
CA LEU A 69 1.39 11.36 -10.13
C LEU A 69 2.23 10.65 -9.04
N ILE A 70 2.63 11.34 -7.98
CA ILE A 70 3.26 10.73 -6.80
C ILE A 70 2.18 10.51 -5.75
N PHE A 71 1.71 9.28 -5.65
CA PHE A 71 0.62 8.92 -4.76
C PHE A 71 1.17 8.66 -3.37
N THR A 72 0.63 9.36 -2.38
CA THR A 72 1.00 9.25 -0.96
C THR A 72 0.24 8.13 -0.28
N LYS A 73 0.67 7.77 0.93
CA LYS A 73 0.05 6.70 1.71
C LYS A 73 -1.44 6.99 1.92
N GLU A 74 -1.77 8.23 2.25
CA GLU A 74 -3.12 8.68 2.54
C GLU A 74 -4.04 8.57 1.32
N MET A 75 -3.50 8.77 0.11
CA MET A 75 -4.24 8.61 -1.15
C MET A 75 -4.46 7.15 -1.53
N LEU A 76 -3.59 6.24 -1.06
CA LEU A 76 -3.61 4.82 -1.39
C LEU A 76 -4.42 3.98 -0.39
N LEU A 77 -4.77 4.53 0.77
CA LEU A 77 -5.55 3.83 1.78
C LEU A 77 -7.00 3.68 1.30
N ALA A 78 -7.41 2.44 1.05
CA ALA A 78 -8.81 2.10 0.87
C ALA A 78 -9.56 2.14 2.21
N GLU A 79 -10.88 2.28 2.13
CA GLU A 79 -11.73 2.06 3.30
C GLU A 79 -11.50 0.63 3.84
N PRO A 80 -11.43 0.45 5.16
CA PRO A 80 -11.31 -0.88 5.74
C PRO A 80 -12.48 -1.73 5.26
N LEU A 81 -12.19 -2.80 4.51
CA LEU A 81 -13.20 -3.81 4.24
C LEU A 81 -13.65 -4.35 5.60
N ASP A 82 -14.95 -4.31 5.86
CA ASP A 82 -15.56 -4.99 7.01
C ASP A 82 -15.40 -6.49 6.80
N ARG A 83 -14.20 -6.99 7.11
CA ARG A 83 -13.89 -8.41 6.98
C ARG A 83 -14.69 -9.10 8.07
N THR A 84 -15.83 -9.67 7.68
CA THR A 84 -16.46 -10.77 8.42
C THR A 84 -15.34 -11.69 8.89
N PRO A 85 -15.18 -11.91 10.21
CA PRO A 85 -14.03 -12.64 10.75
C PRO A 85 -13.93 -14.00 10.07
N LEU A 86 -12.78 -14.27 9.43
CA LEU A 86 -12.57 -15.48 8.64
C LEU A 86 -12.52 -16.76 9.48
N ARG A 87 -12.51 -16.66 10.81
CA ARG A 87 -12.84 -17.72 11.76
C ARG A 87 -13.44 -17.07 13.01
N ALA A 88 -14.58 -17.58 13.47
CA ALA A 88 -15.04 -17.26 14.83
C ALA A 88 -13.97 -17.75 15.82
N GLU A 89 -13.65 -16.96 16.83
CA GLU A 89 -12.83 -17.41 17.95
C GLU A 89 -13.51 -18.65 18.59
N GLY A 90 -12.96 -19.85 18.38
CA GLY A 90 -13.46 -21.06 19.02
C GLY A 90 -13.57 -22.36 18.20
N GLU A 91 -12.86 -22.50 17.07
CA GLU A 91 -12.71 -23.79 16.36
C GLU A 91 -11.26 -24.15 16.09
#